data_AF-A0A848LZB8-F1
#
_entry.id   AF-A0A848LZB8-F1
#
_cell.length_a   1.000
_cell.length_b   1.000
_cell.length_c   1.000
_cell.angle_alpha   90.00
_cell.angle_beta   90.00
_cell.angle_gamma   90.00
#
_symmetry.space_group_name_H-M   'P 1'
#
loop_
_entity.id
_entity.type
_entity.pdbx_description
1 polymer ?
#
loop_
_entity_poly.entity_id
_entity_poly.type
_entity_poly.pdbx_seq_one_letter_code
_entity_poly.pdbx_strand_id
1 'polypeptide(L)'
;MPPPDETPLPTALSLDEVRRCIRLLEAMGQNRLLLAELPAQEKIALLSAAGRVVHPDRDTKSRLAKSLRRERKQAVQKHDRTLRATTEIRTLRREAVFTVPCLPPPPPSE
;
A
#
# COMPACT_ATOMS: atom_id res chain seq x y z
N MET A 1 12.57 11.28 36.99
CA MET A 1 11.45 11.64 36.09
C MET A 1 11.85 11.13 34.71
N PRO A 2 11.16 10.15 34.12
CA PRO A 2 11.48 9.69 32.77
C PRO A 2 11.03 10.75 31.74
N PRO A 3 11.69 10.85 30.57
CA PRO A 3 11.31 11.77 29.50
C PRO A 3 9.92 11.40 28.92
N PRO A 4 9.08 12.39 28.51
CA PRO A 4 7.67 12.15 28.18
C PRO A 4 7.36 11.49 26.83
N ASP A 5 8.33 11.23 25.94
CA ASP A 5 8.02 10.97 24.52
C ASP A 5 8.55 9.62 23.98
N GLU A 6 8.09 8.50 24.54
CA GLU A 6 8.22 7.18 23.90
C GLU A 6 6.85 6.53 23.68
N THR A 7 5.89 7.27 23.11
CA THR A 7 4.76 6.59 22.46
C THR A 7 5.24 5.99 21.14
N PRO A 8 5.23 4.65 21.00
CA PRO A 8 5.64 4.00 19.76
C PRO A 8 4.74 4.44 18.61
N LEU A 9 5.35 4.68 17.45
CA LEU A 9 4.62 5.07 16.25
C LEU A 9 3.59 3.98 15.90
N PRO A 10 2.31 4.34 15.68
CA PRO A 10 1.30 3.37 15.31
C PRO A 10 1.67 2.71 13.98
N THR A 11 1.68 1.37 13.97
CA THR A 11 1.98 0.55 12.78
C THR A 11 0.82 0.48 11.80
N ALA A 12 -0.38 0.90 12.21
CA ALA A 12 -1.56 1.02 11.37
C ALA A 12 -2.25 2.37 11.62
N LEU A 13 -2.73 3.02 10.56
CA LEU A 13 -3.44 4.29 10.65
C LEU A 13 -4.95 4.04 10.72
N SER A 14 -5.61 4.50 11.78
CA SER A 14 -7.08 4.52 11.80
C SER A 14 -7.61 5.72 11.01
N LEU A 15 -8.73 5.53 10.29
CA LEU A 15 -9.31 6.59 9.46
C LEU A 15 -9.77 7.79 10.31
N ASP A 16 -10.22 7.54 11.54
CA ASP A 16 -10.72 8.59 12.43
C ASP A 16 -9.59 9.44 13.02
N GLU A 17 -8.44 8.85 13.32
CA GLU A 17 -7.24 9.61 13.71
C GLU A 17 -6.73 10.47 12.56
N VAL A 18 -6.72 9.94 11.32
CA VAL A 18 -6.34 10.72 10.14
C VAL A 18 -7.26 11.92 9.95
N ARG A 19 -8.57 11.73 10.06
CA ARG A 19 -9.56 12.82 9.99
C ARG A 19 -9.35 13.85 11.10
N ARG A 20 -9.04 13.41 12.32
CA ARG A 20 -8.75 14.31 13.44
C ARG A 20 -7.48 15.13 13.17
N CYS A 21 -6.42 14.50 12.67
CA CYS A 21 -5.19 15.19 12.29
C CYS A 21 -5.42 16.23 11.18
N ILE A 22 -6.20 15.91 10.16
CA ILE A 22 -6.56 16.86 9.09
C ILE A 22 -7.24 18.10 9.67
N ARG A 23 -8.28 17.92 10.50
CA ARG A 23 -8.99 19.04 11.14
C ARG A 23 -8.07 19.93 11.96
N LEU A 24 -7.13 19.34 12.71
CA LEU A 24 -6.17 20.09 13.50
C LEU A 24 -5.21 20.90 12.62
N LEU A 25 -4.68 20.29 11.55
CA LEU A 25 -3.79 20.98 10.61
C LEU A 25 -4.50 22.11 9.87
N GLU A 26 -5.77 21.93 9.49
CA GLU A 26 -6.59 22.97 8.88
C GLU A 26 -6.84 24.15 9.84
N ALA A 27 -7.20 23.86 11.09
CA ALA A 27 -7.39 24.90 12.11
C ALA A 27 -6.11 25.71 12.34
N MET A 28 -4.95 25.05 12.40
CA MET A 28 -3.64 25.71 12.51
C MET A 28 -3.25 26.50 11.25
N GLY A 29 -3.69 26.05 10.07
CA GLY A 29 -3.50 26.76 8.81
C GLY A 29 -4.34 28.03 8.71
N GLN A 30 -5.58 27.99 9.21
CA GLN A 30 -6.49 29.14 9.26
C GLN A 30 -6.12 30.13 10.37
N ASN A 31 -5.67 29.64 11.52
CA ASN A 31 -5.27 30.48 12.65
C ASN A 31 -3.85 30.15 13.13
N ARG A 32 -2.90 30.98 12.70
CA ARG A 32 -1.47 30.86 13.05
C ARG A 32 -1.19 31.11 14.53
N LEU A 33 -2.09 31.76 15.26
CA LEU A 33 -1.93 32.03 16.70
C LEU A 33 -1.96 30.73 17.52
N LEU A 34 -2.73 29.73 17.08
CA LEU A 34 -2.75 28.41 17.71
C LEU A 34 -1.38 27.72 17.69
N LEU A 35 -0.52 28.04 16.70
CA LEU A 35 0.87 27.57 16.65
C LEU A 35 1.82 28.41 17.50
N ALA A 36 1.42 29.59 17.93
CA ALA A 36 2.20 30.45 18.83
C ALA A 36 1.98 30.08 20.30
N GLU A 37 0.80 29.54 20.63
CA GLU A 37 0.44 29.07 21.98
C GLU A 37 1.07 27.70 22.34
N LEU A 38 1.54 26.94 21.35
CA LEU A 38 2.23 25.67 21.58
C LEU A 38 3.64 25.90 22.16
N PRO A 39 4.10 25.01 23.08
CA PRO A 39 5.48 25.07 23.52
C PRO A 39 6.44 24.75 22.36
N ALA A 40 7.65 25.31 22.45
CA ALA A 40 8.57 25.38 21.32
C ALA A 40 8.98 23.99 20.80
N GLN A 41 9.13 23.02 21.70
CA GLN A 41 9.54 21.65 21.38
C GLN A 41 8.48 20.95 20.53
N GLU A 42 7.22 21.00 20.94
CA GLU A 42 6.08 20.38 20.27
C GLU A 42 5.81 21.07 18.92
N LYS A 43 5.95 22.39 18.87
CA LYS A 43 5.85 23.15 17.61
C LYS A 43 6.90 22.72 16.60
N ILE A 44 8.16 22.60 17.02
CA ILE A 44 9.26 22.16 16.16
C ILE A 44 9.02 20.71 15.70
N ALA A 45 8.63 19.83 16.61
CA ALA A 45 8.33 18.44 16.29
C ALA A 45 7.19 18.32 15.26
N LEU A 46 6.08 19.04 15.48
CA LEU A 46 4.91 19.07 14.59
C LEU A 46 5.30 19.56 13.18
N LEU A 47 5.96 20.72 13.09
CA LEU A 47 6.33 21.32 11.81
C LEU A 47 7.37 20.48 11.07
N SER A 48 8.32 19.89 11.79
CA SER A 48 9.32 18.98 11.21
C SER A 48 8.67 17.71 10.67
N ALA A 49 7.73 17.12 11.41
CA ALA A 49 6.98 15.94 10.97
C ALA A 49 6.10 16.26 9.75
N ALA A 50 5.34 17.36 9.80
CA ALA A 50 4.53 17.82 8.67
C ALA A 50 5.38 18.11 7.43
N GLY A 51 6.54 18.77 7.62
CA GLY A 51 7.49 19.06 6.55
C GLY A 51 8.03 17.80 5.88
N ARG A 52 8.36 16.75 6.65
CA ARG A 52 8.81 15.45 6.11
C ARG A 52 7.71 14.74 5.31
N VAL A 53 6.44 14.91 5.69
CA VAL A 53 5.30 14.33 4.95
C VAL A 53 5.09 15.06 3.62
N VAL A 54 5.19 16.39 3.60
CA VAL A 54 4.98 17.22 2.39
C VAL A 54 6.18 17.16 1.45
N HIS A 55 7.40 17.19 2.00
CA HIS A 55 8.66 17.19 1.25
C HIS A 55 9.52 15.96 1.62
N PRO A 56 9.14 14.76 1.16
CA PRO A 56 9.94 13.58 1.42
C PRO A 56 11.28 13.66 0.66
N ASP A 57 12.38 13.30 1.34
CA ASP A 57 13.73 13.27 0.77
C ASP A 57 13.82 12.36 -0.45
N ARG A 58 14.81 12.61 -1.32
CA ARG A 58 15.04 11.83 -2.56
C ARG A 58 15.11 10.32 -2.30
N ASP A 59 15.76 9.90 -1.22
CA ASP A 59 15.89 8.49 -0.84
C ASP A 59 14.56 7.88 -0.40
N THR A 60 13.76 8.62 0.36
CA THR A 60 12.43 8.18 0.79
C THR A 60 11.48 8.04 -0.40
N LYS A 61 11.53 8.98 -1.36
CA LYS A 61 10.80 8.91 -2.63
C LYS A 61 11.20 7.69 -3.46
N SER A 62 12.50 7.44 -3.60
CA SER A 62 13.03 6.28 -4.33
C SER A 62 12.58 4.96 -3.69
N ARG A 63 12.65 4.86 -2.35
CA ARG A 63 12.18 3.69 -1.60
C ARG A 63 10.69 3.45 -1.79
N LEU A 64 9.87 4.49 -1.71
CA LEU A 64 8.42 4.43 -1.93
C LEU A 64 8.07 4.01 -3.37
N ALA A 65 8.75 4.58 -4.37
CA ALA A 65 8.54 4.18 -5.76
C ALA A 65 8.89 2.70 -5.99
N LYS A 66 9.97 2.22 -5.38
CA LYS A 66 10.39 0.80 -5.45
C LYS A 66 9.38 -0.11 -4.77
N SER A 67 8.87 0.23 -3.58
CA SER A 67 7.88 -0.58 -2.88
C SER A 67 6.57 -0.67 -3.67
N LEU A 68 6.05 0.46 -4.16
CA LEU A 68 4.84 0.48 -4.98
C LEU A 68 4.99 -0.30 -6.28
N ARG A 69 6.15 -0.19 -6.96
CA ARG A 69 6.45 -1.01 -8.15
C ARG A 69 6.47 -2.50 -7.83
N ARG A 70 7.05 -2.88 -6.69
CA ARG A 70 7.09 -4.27 -6.22
C ARG A 70 5.70 -4.80 -5.94
N GLU A 71 4.87 -4.05 -5.23
CA GLU A 71 3.48 -4.42 -4.93
C GLU A 71 2.65 -4.58 -6.21
N ARG A 72 2.75 -3.64 -7.16
CA ARG A 72 2.08 -3.75 -8.46
C ARG A 72 2.51 -5.01 -9.22
N LYS A 73 3.83 -5.27 -9.27
CA LYS A 73 4.36 -6.48 -9.92
C LYS A 73 3.85 -7.75 -9.24
N GLN A 74 3.79 -7.78 -7.91
CA GLN A 74 3.26 -8.91 -7.16
C GLN A 74 1.77 -9.12 -7.39
N ALA A 75 0.99 -8.04 -7.48
CA ALA A 75 -0.44 -8.11 -7.79
C ALA A 75 -0.68 -8.73 -9.19
N VAL A 76 0.05 -8.26 -10.21
CA VAL A 76 0.00 -8.82 -11.57
C VAL A 76 0.40 -10.30 -11.57
N GLN A 77 1.52 -10.65 -10.93
CA GLN A 77 1.94 -12.06 -10.85
C GLN A 77 0.94 -12.96 -10.14
N LYS A 78 0.31 -12.47 -9.06
CA LYS A 78 -0.73 -13.21 -8.35
C LYS A 78 -1.93 -13.42 -9.25
N HIS A 79 -2.37 -12.39 -9.97
CA HIS A 79 -3.46 -12.47 -10.93
C HIS A 79 -3.16 -13.46 -12.06
N ASP A 80 -2.00 -13.37 -12.68
CA ASP A 80 -1.56 -14.32 -13.72
C ASP A 80 -1.49 -15.75 -13.18
N ARG A 81 -0.99 -15.92 -11.96
CA ARG A 81 -0.94 -17.25 -11.32
C ARG A 81 -2.34 -17.81 -11.09
N THR A 82 -3.31 -16.98 -10.69
CA THR A 82 -4.71 -17.40 -10.55
C THR A 82 -5.31 -17.80 -11.90
N LEU A 83 -5.17 -16.97 -12.94
CA LEU A 83 -5.69 -17.27 -14.27
C LEU A 83 -5.07 -18.53 -14.87
N ARG A 84 -3.74 -18.69 -14.75
CA ARG A 84 -3.08 -19.90 -15.24
C ARG A 84 -3.40 -21.13 -14.39
N ALA A 85 -3.90 -20.99 -13.18
CA ALA A 85 -4.32 -22.13 -12.37
C ALA A 85 -5.71 -22.65 -12.78
N THR A 86 -6.52 -21.80 -13.40
CA THR A 86 -7.88 -22.12 -13.88
C THR A 86 -7.92 -22.56 -15.34
N THR A 87 -6.78 -22.62 -16.04
CA THR A 87 -6.77 -23.10 -17.44
C THR A 87 -6.98 -24.60 -17.53
N GLU A 88 -7.73 -25.02 -18.56
CA GLU A 88 -8.18 -26.40 -18.79
C GLU A 88 -7.05 -27.44 -18.73
N ILE A 89 -5.90 -27.15 -19.35
CA ILE A 89 -4.75 -28.06 -19.30
C ILE A 89 -4.25 -28.28 -17.87
N ARG A 90 -4.27 -27.23 -17.02
CA ARG A 90 -3.81 -27.34 -15.63
C ARG A 90 -4.87 -27.86 -14.68
N THR A 91 -6.15 -27.70 -14.99
CA THR A 91 -7.24 -28.36 -14.27
C THR A 91 -7.25 -29.86 -14.57
N LEU A 92 -7.17 -30.27 -15.83
CA LEU A 92 -7.06 -31.68 -16.25
C LEU A 92 -5.84 -32.38 -15.62
N ARG A 93 -4.72 -31.66 -15.42
CA ARG A 93 -3.53 -32.20 -14.72
C ARG A 93 -3.71 -32.36 -13.21
N ARG A 94 -4.68 -31.69 -12.60
CA ARG A 94 -5.02 -31.84 -11.17
C ARG A 94 -6.09 -32.88 -10.92
N GLU A 95 -6.85 -33.25 -11.95
CA GLU A 95 -7.87 -34.29 -11.85
C GLU A 95 -7.23 -35.65 -11.60
N ALA A 96 -7.88 -36.49 -10.79
CA ALA A 96 -7.35 -37.79 -10.40
C ALA A 96 -7.23 -38.77 -11.58
N VAL A 97 -8.00 -38.54 -12.65
CA VAL A 97 -8.01 -39.34 -13.87
C VAL A 97 -7.93 -38.39 -15.06
N PHE A 98 -6.90 -38.55 -15.89
CA PHE A 98 -6.71 -37.74 -17.08
C PHE A 98 -7.60 -38.25 -18.23
N THR A 99 -8.58 -37.45 -18.64
CA THR A 99 -9.44 -37.74 -19.82
C THR A 99 -8.93 -37.01 -21.06
N VAL A 100 -8.60 -37.76 -22.11
CA VAL A 100 -8.19 -37.21 -23.41
C VAL A 100 -9.43 -36.64 -24.13
N PRO A 101 -9.41 -35.39 -24.60
CA PRO A 101 -10.49 -34.85 -25.43
C PRO A 101 -10.62 -35.66 -26.72
N CYS A 102 -11.84 -36.09 -27.07
CA CYS A 102 -12.10 -36.80 -28.32
C CYS A 102 -11.92 -35.84 -29.51
N LEU A 103 -10.97 -36.13 -30.40
CA LEU A 103 -10.77 -35.35 -31.61
C LEU A 103 -11.89 -35.63 -32.61
N PRO A 104 -12.38 -34.62 -33.34
CA PRO A 104 -13.30 -34.85 -34.45
C PRO A 104 -12.62 -35.69 -35.54
N PRO A 105 -13.39 -36.47 -36.31
CA PRO A 105 -12.84 -37.29 -37.40
C PRO A 105 -12.11 -36.41 -38.42
N PRO A 106 -11.03 -36.92 -39.05
CA PRO A 106 -10.32 -36.18 -40.09
C PRO A 106 -11.25 -35.88 -41.27
N PRO A 107 -11.01 -34.77 -42.00
CA PRO A 107 -11.77 -34.48 -43.22
C PRO A 107 -11.56 -35.59 -44.26
N PRO A 108 -12.56 -35.86 -45.13
CA PRO A 108 -12.44 -36.89 -46.15
C PRO A 108 -11.29 -36.56 -47.12
N SER A 109 -10.46 -37.55 -47.41
CA SER A 109 -9.46 -37.48 -48.48
C SER A 109 -10.18 -37.57 -49.83
N GLU A 110 -10.04 -36.56 -50.69
CA GLU A 110 -10.39 -36.65 -52.12
C GLU A 110 -9.36 -37.46 -52.91
#